data_AF-A0A537IB03-F1
#
_entry.id   AF-A0A537IB03-F1
#
_cell.length_a   1.000
_cell.length_b   1.000
_cell.length_c   1.000
_cell.angle_alpha   90.00
_cell.angle_beta   90.00
_cell.angle_gamma   90.00
#
_symmetry.space_group_name_H-M   'P 1'
#
loop_
_entity.id
_entity.type
_entity.pdbx_description
1 polymer ?
#
loop_
_entity_poly.entity_id
_entity_poly.type
_entity_poly.pdbx_seq_one_letter_code
_entity_poly.pdbx_strand_id
1 'polypeptide(L)'
;FAADGYLYKGKKVNILPNVEKVVGGVPSLKKVVLTSHIGAQAKAGDLSSSVAFDDLTKSELGEARFEQLPPDHPVYIMFTSGTTGKPKCMVQGAAGVLVNQLKETMLHADLKKTDCVTYIASPSWMMW
;
A
#
# COMPACT_ATOMS: atom_id res chain seq x y z
N PHE A 1 0.46 2.61 6.95
CA PHE A 1 -0.52 3.48 6.28
C PHE A 1 -1.87 2.78 6.32
N ALA A 2 -2.95 3.51 6.57
CA ALA A 2 -4.32 3.01 6.50
C ALA A 2 -5.29 4.16 6.21
N ALA A 3 -6.47 3.83 5.68
CA ALA A 3 -7.59 4.77 5.57
C ALA A 3 -8.56 4.59 6.73
N ASP A 4 -9.42 5.59 6.97
CA ASP A 4 -10.59 5.47 7.87
C ASP A 4 -11.66 4.50 7.33
N GLY A 5 -11.75 4.36 6.01
CA GLY A 5 -12.70 3.52 5.33
C GLY A 5 -12.69 3.69 3.83
N TYR A 6 -13.65 3.07 3.16
CA TYR A 6 -13.85 3.21 1.71
C TYR A 6 -15.33 3.19 1.33
N LEU A 7 -15.64 3.68 0.14
CA LEU A 7 -16.96 3.57 -0.48
C LEU A 7 -16.97 2.39 -1.46
N TYR A 8 -17.92 1.48 -1.31
CA TYR A 8 -18.13 0.38 -2.26
C TYR A 8 -19.61 0.23 -2.58
N LYS A 9 -19.97 0.33 -3.87
CA LYS A 9 -21.37 0.29 -4.34
C LYS A 9 -22.28 1.26 -3.57
N GLY A 10 -21.79 2.49 -3.34
CA GLY A 10 -22.50 3.54 -2.59
C GLY A 10 -22.56 3.34 -1.07
N LYS A 11 -22.02 2.24 -0.53
CA LYS A 11 -22.00 1.98 0.91
C LYS A 11 -20.66 2.39 1.51
N LYS A 12 -20.70 3.10 2.63
CA LYS A 12 -19.51 3.40 3.45
C LYS A 12 -19.11 2.15 4.23
N VAL A 13 -17.85 1.77 4.15
CA VAL A 13 -17.25 0.69 4.93
C VAL A 13 -16.20 1.31 5.86
N ASN A 14 -16.46 1.28 7.16
CA ASN A 14 -15.50 1.70 8.18
C ASN A 14 -14.49 0.58 8.44
N ILE A 15 -13.19 0.87 8.32
CA ILE A 15 -12.12 -0.11 8.56
C ILE A 15 -11.29 0.18 9.82
N LEU A 16 -11.54 1.29 10.53
CA LEU A 16 -10.81 1.64 11.76
C LEU A 16 -10.81 0.51 12.81
N PRO A 17 -11.91 -0.22 13.07
CA PRO A 17 -11.89 -1.34 14.02
C PRO A 17 -10.93 -2.48 13.62
N ASN A 18 -10.65 -2.65 12.32
CA ASN A 18 -9.66 -3.62 11.85
C ASN A 18 -8.24 -3.06 12.00
N VAL A 19 -8.05 -1.77 11.76
CA VAL A 19 -6.77 -1.08 11.98
C VAL A 19 -6.38 -1.16 13.46
N GLU A 20 -7.31 -0.92 14.39
CA GLU A 20 -7.10 -1.06 15.84
C GLU A 20 -6.60 -2.45 16.23
N LYS A 21 -7.22 -3.51 15.68
CA LYS A 21 -6.79 -4.90 15.92
C LYS A 21 -5.37 -5.15 15.42
N VAL A 22 -5.01 -4.63 14.24
CA VAL A 22 -3.65 -4.76 13.68
C VAL A 22 -2.64 -4.00 14.54
N VAL A 23 -2.95 -2.77 14.94
CA VAL A 23 -2.09 -1.95 15.80
C VAL A 23 -1.84 -2.64 17.15
N GLY A 24 -2.88 -3.18 17.78
CA GLY A 24 -2.74 -3.94 19.02
C GLY A 24 -2.00 -5.28 18.86
N GLY A 25 -2.02 -5.86 17.65
CA GLY A 25 -1.37 -7.14 17.35
C GLY A 25 0.10 -7.05 16.90
N VAL A 26 0.63 -5.85 16.67
CA VAL A 26 2.00 -5.65 16.15
C VAL A 26 2.79 -4.73 17.09
N PRO A 27 3.42 -5.27 18.16
CA PRO A 27 4.14 -4.46 19.16
C PRO A 27 5.32 -3.66 18.60
N SER A 28 5.88 -4.07 17.45
CA SER A 28 6.97 -3.34 16.78
C SER A 28 6.50 -2.10 16.00
N LEU A 29 5.19 -1.88 15.88
CA LEU A 29 4.62 -0.77 15.12
C LEU A 29 4.85 0.56 15.86
N LYS A 30 5.59 1.48 15.22
CA LYS A 30 5.95 2.78 15.82
C LYS A 30 5.01 3.93 15.46
N LYS A 31 4.39 3.87 14.28
CA LYS A 31 3.58 4.97 13.75
C LYS A 31 2.52 4.46 12.79
N VAL A 32 1.33 5.04 12.85
CA VAL A 32 0.22 4.76 11.94
C VAL A 32 -0.10 6.04 11.16
N VAL A 33 0.19 6.06 9.87
CA VAL A 33 -0.23 7.18 9.00
C VAL A 33 -1.66 6.93 8.51
N LEU A 34 -2.59 7.81 8.87
CA LEU A 34 -4.01 7.70 8.55
C LEU A 34 -4.43 8.71 7.49
N THR A 35 -5.17 8.25 6.48
CA THR A 35 -5.83 9.11 5.48
C THR A 35 -7.34 9.11 5.69
N SER A 36 -7.98 10.27 5.57
CA SER A 36 -9.44 10.44 5.72
C SER A 36 -10.09 10.33 4.34
N HIS A 37 -10.76 9.21 4.06
CA HIS A 37 -11.41 8.92 2.80
C HIS A 37 -12.95 8.91 2.88
N ILE A 38 -13.54 8.53 4.01
CA ILE A 38 -15.00 8.56 4.19
C ILE A 38 -15.49 9.70 5.11
N GLY A 39 -14.58 10.59 5.47
CA GLY A 39 -14.85 11.79 6.26
C GLY A 39 -14.99 11.51 7.75
N ALA A 40 -14.61 10.32 8.22
CA ALA A 40 -14.25 10.19 9.61
C ALA A 40 -12.93 10.93 9.73
N GLN A 41 -12.94 12.11 10.34
CA GLN A 41 -11.70 12.82 10.64
C GLN A 41 -10.90 11.93 11.58
N ALA A 42 -10.07 11.05 11.00
CA ALA A 42 -9.09 10.28 11.71
C ALA A 42 -8.11 11.29 12.29
N LYS A 43 -8.35 11.70 13.53
CA LYS A 43 -7.52 12.67 14.22
C LYS A 43 -6.30 11.93 14.75
N ALA A 44 -5.17 12.63 14.75
CA ALA A 44 -3.98 12.16 15.45
C ALA A 44 -4.38 11.84 16.91
N GLY A 45 -4.20 10.58 17.33
CA GLY A 45 -4.62 10.11 18.65
C GLY A 45 -5.84 9.19 18.70
N ASP A 46 -6.63 9.06 17.63
CA ASP A 46 -7.74 8.07 17.56
C ASP A 46 -7.22 6.62 17.66
N LEU A 47 -5.95 6.44 17.30
CA LEU A 47 -5.17 5.23 17.42
C LEU A 47 -3.86 5.59 18.11
N SER A 48 -3.37 4.74 19.03
CA SER A 48 -2.05 4.95 19.63
C SER A 48 -1.00 5.11 18.53
N SER A 49 -0.22 6.19 18.58
CA SER A 49 0.85 6.49 17.62
C SER A 49 0.37 6.85 16.20
N SER A 50 -0.87 7.32 16.01
CA SER A 50 -1.34 7.78 14.71
C SER A 50 -0.95 9.22 14.37
N VAL A 51 -0.74 9.49 13.08
CA VAL A 51 -0.56 10.82 12.47
C VAL A 51 -1.44 10.94 11.24
N ALA A 52 -2.00 12.12 10.98
CA ALA A 52 -2.75 12.33 9.74
C ALA A 52 -1.78 12.43 8.55
N PHE A 53 -2.15 11.85 7.41
CA PHE A 53 -1.36 11.93 6.18
C PHE A 53 -1.14 13.39 5.75
N ASP A 54 -2.19 14.21 5.83
CA ASP A 54 -2.14 15.63 5.47
C ASP A 54 -1.15 16.42 6.34
N ASP A 55 -0.89 15.97 7.57
CA ASP A 55 0.11 16.62 8.44
C ASP A 55 1.55 16.34 7.98
N LEU A 56 1.79 15.20 7.31
CA LEU A 56 3.10 14.85 6.75
C LEU A 56 3.45 15.67 5.50
N THR A 57 2.43 16.18 4.80
CA THR A 57 2.61 16.90 3.53
C THR A 57 2.59 18.42 3.70
N LYS A 58 2.41 18.94 4.91
CA LYS A 58 2.36 20.39 5.20
C LYS A 58 3.72 21.07 5.28
N SER A 59 4.79 20.33 5.53
CA SER A 59 6.16 20.88 5.57
C SER A 59 6.74 21.03 4.16
N GLU A 60 7.64 22.00 3.96
CA GLU A 60 8.45 22.06 2.74
C GLU A 60 9.24 20.74 2.57
N LEU A 61 8.87 19.99 1.54
CA LEU A 61 9.55 18.76 1.17
C LEU A 61 10.77 19.14 0.33
N GLY A 62 11.97 18.79 0.80
CA GLY A 62 13.18 18.88 -0.01
C GLY A 62 13.17 17.89 -1.17
N GLU A 63 14.24 17.90 -1.97
CA GLU A 63 14.39 16.93 -3.06
C GLU A 63 14.38 15.49 -2.55
N ALA A 64 13.60 14.64 -3.21
CA ALA A 64 13.56 13.21 -2.92
C ALA A 64 14.91 12.57 -3.26
N ARG A 65 15.51 11.89 -2.27
CA ARG A 65 16.71 11.09 -2.46
C ARG A 65 16.31 9.63 -2.69
N PHE A 66 16.81 9.03 -3.77
CA PHE A 66 16.56 7.63 -4.10
C PHE A 66 17.77 6.78 -3.70
N GLU A 67 17.58 5.96 -2.67
CA GLU A 67 18.62 5.03 -2.20
C GLU A 67 19.01 4.03 -3.29
N GLN A 68 20.32 3.88 -3.51
CA GLN A 68 20.87 2.92 -4.47
C GLN A 68 21.07 1.58 -3.77
N LEU A 69 20.24 0.60 -4.11
CA LEU A 69 20.17 -0.68 -3.41
C LEU A 69 20.51 -1.85 -4.36
N PRO A 70 20.96 -2.99 -3.84
CA PRO A 70 21.19 -4.18 -4.65
C PRO A 70 19.96 -4.62 -5.46
N PRO A 71 20.14 -5.29 -6.62
CA PRO A 71 19.04 -5.75 -7.47
C PRO A 71 18.00 -6.64 -6.76
N ASP A 72 18.45 -7.42 -5.79
CA ASP A 72 17.66 -8.35 -4.97
C ASP A 72 17.07 -7.69 -3.71
N HIS A 73 17.28 -6.38 -3.51
CA HIS A 73 16.69 -5.66 -2.38
C HIS A 73 15.16 -5.80 -2.39
N PRO A 74 14.53 -6.19 -1.26
CA PRO A 74 13.07 -6.35 -1.19
C PRO A 74 12.32 -5.07 -1.53
N VAL A 75 11.43 -5.12 -2.52
CA VAL A 75 10.56 -3.98 -2.89
C VAL A 75 9.16 -4.11 -2.29
N TYR A 76 8.61 -5.33 -2.21
CA TYR A 76 7.36 -5.59 -1.52
C TYR A 76 7.27 -7.03 -1.01
N ILE A 77 6.35 -7.20 -0.05
CA ILE A 77 5.94 -8.49 0.49
C ILE A 77 4.47 -8.68 0.17
N MET A 78 4.12 -9.76 -0.52
CA MET A 78 2.73 -10.15 -0.76
C MET A 78 2.39 -11.46 -0.06
N PHE A 79 1.22 -11.47 0.58
CA PHE A 79 0.71 -12.65 1.27
C PHE A 79 -0.21 -13.45 0.36
N THR A 80 -0.04 -14.77 0.33
CA THR A 80 -0.97 -15.69 -0.35
C THR A 80 -1.63 -16.61 0.66
N SER A 81 -2.87 -17.04 0.38
CA SER A 81 -3.63 -17.94 1.25
C SER A 81 -2.96 -19.28 1.49
N GLY A 82 -2.16 -19.78 0.53
CA GLY A 82 -1.57 -21.12 0.58
C GLY A 82 -2.63 -22.23 0.59
N THR A 83 -2.22 -23.47 0.36
CA THR A 83 -3.11 -24.64 0.46
C THR A 83 -3.18 -25.22 1.87
N THR A 84 -2.21 -24.89 2.74
CA THR A 84 -2.11 -25.37 4.12
C THR A 84 -1.44 -24.31 5.00
N GLY A 85 -1.91 -24.18 6.24
CA GLY A 85 -1.26 -23.38 7.28
C GLY A 85 -1.50 -21.86 7.19
N LYS A 86 -0.55 -21.10 7.75
CA LYS A 86 -0.59 -19.63 7.75
C LYS A 86 -0.30 -19.09 6.33
N PRO A 87 -0.78 -17.87 6.00
CA PRO A 87 -0.47 -17.23 4.73
C PRO A 87 1.04 -17.19 4.46
N LYS A 88 1.43 -17.46 3.21
CA LYS A 88 2.84 -17.45 2.80
C LYS A 88 3.27 -16.02 2.48
N CYS A 89 4.37 -15.58 3.07
CA CYS A 89 5.06 -14.34 2.74
C CYS A 89 5.92 -14.54 1.49
N MET A 90 5.57 -13.90 0.38
CA MET A 90 6.40 -13.84 -0.82
C MET A 90 7.12 -12.51 -0.87
N VAL A 91 8.44 -12.54 -0.82
CA VAL A 91 9.31 -11.36 -0.93
C VAL A 91 9.79 -11.24 -2.37
N GLN A 92 9.68 -10.05 -2.95
CA GLN A 92 10.15 -9.80 -4.32
C GLN A 92 11.26 -8.74 -4.35
N GLY A 93 12.31 -9.01 -5.14
CA GLY A 93 13.44 -8.10 -5.34
C GLY A 93 13.15 -7.03 -6.38
N ALA A 94 13.70 -5.83 -6.18
CA ALA A 94 13.39 -4.64 -6.97
C ALA A 94 13.66 -4.80 -8.48
N ALA A 95 14.83 -5.31 -8.88
CA ALA A 95 15.19 -5.40 -10.29
C ALA A 95 14.35 -6.44 -11.04
N GLY A 96 14.08 -7.59 -10.42
CA GLY A 96 13.26 -8.65 -11.00
C GLY A 96 11.83 -8.17 -11.26
N VAL A 97 11.23 -7.49 -10.29
CA VAL A 97 9.90 -6.87 -10.43
C VAL A 97 9.90 -5.87 -11.57
N LEU A 98 10.85 -4.93 -11.58
CA LEU A 98 10.93 -3.87 -12.59
C LEU A 98 11.06 -4.44 -14.00
N VAL A 99 12.01 -5.35 -14.24
CA VAL A 99 12.24 -5.95 -15.55
C VAL A 99 11.01 -6.74 -16.00
N ASN A 100 10.39 -7.51 -15.10
CA ASN A 100 9.20 -8.26 -15.45
C ASN A 100 8.03 -7.34 -15.81
N GLN A 101 7.80 -6.28 -15.03
CA GLN A 101 6.70 -5.35 -15.27
C GLN A 101 6.90 -4.52 -16.54
N LEU A 102 8.14 -4.15 -16.88
CA LEU A 102 8.48 -3.55 -18.18
C LEU A 102 8.22 -4.52 -19.33
N LYS A 103 8.64 -5.78 -19.20
CA LYS A 103 8.37 -6.82 -20.21
C LYS A 103 6.85 -7.02 -20.42
N GLU A 104 6.08 -7.15 -19.35
CA GLU A 104 4.61 -7.28 -19.42
C GLU A 104 3.96 -6.08 -20.11
N THR A 105 4.29 -4.86 -19.67
CA THR A 105 3.67 -3.64 -20.19
C THR A 105 4.09 -3.34 -21.63
N MET A 106 5.38 -3.45 -21.96
CA MET A 106 5.91 -3.06 -23.26
C MET A 106 5.72 -4.13 -24.34
N LEU A 107 5.84 -5.42 -24.00
CA LEU A 107 5.84 -6.50 -24.99
C LEU A 107 4.53 -7.28 -25.03
N HIS A 108 3.97 -7.62 -23.87
CA HIS A 108 2.77 -8.47 -23.81
C HIS A 108 1.48 -7.66 -23.94
N ALA A 109 1.44 -6.46 -23.36
CA ALA A 109 0.30 -5.54 -23.44
C ALA A 109 0.45 -4.47 -24.54
N ASP A 110 1.62 -4.41 -25.19
CA ASP A 110 1.96 -3.45 -26.25
C ASP A 110 1.74 -1.97 -25.89
N LEU A 111 1.85 -1.62 -24.60
CA LEU A 111 1.54 -0.28 -24.12
C LEU A 111 2.49 0.78 -24.68
N LYS A 112 1.90 1.86 -25.20
CA LYS A 112 2.60 3.05 -25.68
C LYS A 112 2.55 4.15 -24.63
N LYS A 113 3.46 5.11 -24.76
CA LYS A 113 3.51 6.31 -23.89
C LYS A 113 2.25 7.17 -23.96
N THR A 114 1.45 7.00 -25.02
CA THR A 114 0.18 7.72 -25.25
C THR A 114 -1.03 6.97 -24.72
N ASP A 115 -0.87 5.73 -24.25
CA ASP A 115 -1.99 4.90 -23.85
C ASP A 115 -2.44 5.19 -22.42
N CYS A 116 -3.72 4.97 -22.17
CA CYS A 116 -4.30 5.01 -20.84
C CYS A 116 -4.65 3.57 -20.42
N VAL A 117 -4.09 3.12 -19.30
CA VAL A 117 -4.34 1.77 -18.76
C VAL A 117 -5.37 1.86 -17.65
N THR A 118 -6.39 1.02 -17.72
CA THR A 118 -7.34 0.80 -16.62
C THR A 118 -7.31 -0.67 -16.23
N TYR A 119 -6.93 -0.94 -14.98
CA TYR A 119 -7.04 -2.27 -14.38
C TYR A 119 -7.98 -2.19 -13.17
N ILE A 120 -9.09 -2.94 -13.22
CA ILE A 120 -10.08 -2.96 -12.13
C ILE A 120 -9.70 -4.07 -11.15
N ALA A 121 -8.81 -3.75 -10.20
CA ALA A 121 -8.38 -4.65 -9.14
C ALA A 121 -8.30 -3.93 -7.78
N SER A 122 -8.44 -4.69 -6.70
CA SER A 122 -8.15 -4.20 -5.35
C SER A 122 -6.63 -4.06 -5.17
N PRO A 123 -6.15 -3.05 -4.40
CA PRO A 123 -4.73 -2.91 -4.07
C PRO A 123 -4.11 -4.08 -3.29
N SER A 124 -4.94 -5.00 -2.79
CA SER A 124 -4.48 -6.22 -2.11
C SER A 124 -4.12 -7.37 -3.06
N TRP A 125 -4.36 -7.21 -4.36
CA TRP A 125 -4.09 -8.22 -5.38
C TRP A 125 -2.84 -7.86 -6.17
N MET A 126 -2.13 -8.89 -6.65
CA MET A 126 -0.90 -8.74 -7.43
C MET A 126 -1.05 -7.98 -8.76
N MET A 127 -2.29 -7.71 -9.17
CA MET A 127 -2.60 -6.95 -10.38
C MET A 127 -2.56 -5.43 -10.19
N TRP A 128 -2.54 -4.94 -8.94
CA TRP A 128 -2.46 -3.51 -8.63
C TRP A 128 -1.01 -3.00 -8.62
#